data_AF-A0A803MDJ4-F1
#
_entry.id   AF-A0A803MDJ4-F1
#
_cell.length_a   1.000
_cell.length_b   1.000
_cell.length_c   1.000
_cell.angle_alpha   90.00
_cell.angle_beta   90.00
_cell.angle_gamma   90.00
#
_symmetry.space_group_name_H-M   'P 1'
#
loop_
_entity.id
_entity.type
_entity.pdbx_description
1 polymer ?
#
loop_
_entity_poly.entity_id
_entity_poly.type
_entity_poly.pdbx_seq_one_letter_code
_entity_poly.pdbx_strand_id
1 'polypeptide(L)'
;MLDKSKRNMEKEAPKVINLGKSIIVPSVQELAKESITNIPLRYVIENGDWPDCPTNPSLPLSIPVIDLQRLLHGDSKNYEELDKLHLACKEWGFFQVVNHGVSTSLLETFMIEVTNFLKLPMEKKKKL
;
A
#
# COMPACT_ATOMS: atom_id res chain seq x y z
N MET A 1 -5.15 65.74 -1.10
CA MET A 1 -5.73 64.79 -2.07
C MET A 1 -5.12 63.44 -1.78
N LEU A 2 -5.78 62.60 -0.96
CA LEU A 2 -6.73 61.53 -1.40
C LEU A 2 -6.06 60.58 -2.40
N ASP A 3 -6.03 59.25 -2.29
CA ASP A 3 -6.65 58.23 -1.43
C ASP A 3 -6.04 56.88 -1.91
N LYS A 4 -6.30 55.78 -1.19
CA LYS A 4 -6.16 54.36 -1.58
C LYS A 4 -4.75 53.77 -1.37
N SER A 5 -4.56 52.64 -0.69
CA SER A 5 -5.47 51.65 -0.14
C SER A 5 -4.66 50.83 0.87
N LYS A 6 -5.08 50.83 2.13
CA LYS A 6 -4.59 49.89 3.13
C LYS A 6 -5.23 48.54 2.80
N ARG A 7 -4.43 47.60 2.28
CA ARG A 7 -4.88 46.20 2.13
C ARG A 7 -5.06 45.61 3.53
N ASN A 8 -6.31 45.46 3.94
CA ASN A 8 -6.70 44.67 5.09
C ASN A 8 -6.28 43.22 4.83
N MET A 9 -5.31 42.73 5.60
CA MET A 9 -5.06 41.30 5.75
C MET A 9 -6.07 40.76 6.77
N GLU A 10 -7.27 40.48 6.29
CA GLU A 10 -8.21 39.65 7.03
C GLU A 10 -7.62 38.24 7.07
N LYS A 11 -7.15 37.82 8.25
CA LYS A 11 -6.62 36.47 8.46
C LYS A 11 -7.81 35.51 8.41
N GLU A 12 -8.02 34.89 7.26
CA GLU A 12 -8.97 33.80 7.10
C GLU A 12 -8.66 32.72 8.14
N ALA A 13 -9.64 32.42 9.00
CA ALA A 13 -9.49 31.39 10.01
C ALA A 13 -9.24 30.04 9.33
N PRO A 14 -8.34 29.19 9.88
CA PRO A 14 -8.04 27.91 9.26
C PRO A 14 -9.33 27.08 9.16
N LYS A 15 -9.69 26.73 7.92
CA LYS A 15 -10.83 25.86 7.63
C LYS A 15 -10.56 24.51 8.29
N VAL A 16 -11.23 24.26 9.41
CA VAL A 16 -11.14 22.99 10.14
C VAL A 16 -11.65 21.89 9.22
N ILE A 17 -10.72 21.13 8.64
CA ILE A 17 -11.04 19.90 7.93
C ILE A 17 -11.50 18.85 8.96
N ASN A 18 -12.81 18.65 9.04
CA ASN A 18 -13.37 17.56 9.83
C ASN A 18 -13.12 16.26 9.05
N LEU A 19 -12.02 15.57 9.39
CA LEU A 19 -11.60 14.30 8.78
C LEU A 19 -12.51 13.10 9.13
N GLY A 20 -13.72 13.34 9.61
CA GLY A 20 -14.64 12.31 10.06
C GLY A 20 -14.16 11.63 11.35
N LYS A 21 -15.09 11.00 12.06
CA LYS A 21 -14.74 10.17 13.22
C LYS A 21 -14.27 8.81 12.69
N SER A 22 -13.08 8.37 13.10
CA SER A 22 -12.61 7.01 12.80
C SER A 22 -13.56 6.00 13.45
N ILE A 23 -14.09 5.07 12.66
CA ILE A 23 -14.92 3.98 13.15
C ILE A 23 -13.98 2.96 13.79
N ILE A 24 -14.25 2.58 15.04
CA ILE A 24 -13.51 1.50 15.69
C ILE A 24 -13.86 0.20 14.96
N VAL A 25 -12.86 -0.38 14.27
CA VAL A 25 -12.99 -1.65 13.56
C VAL A 25 -12.59 -2.79 14.50
N PRO A 26 -13.46 -3.78 14.75
CA PRO A 26 -13.08 -4.96 15.53
C PRO A 26 -12.00 -5.78 14.80
N SER A 27 -11.22 -6.54 15.56
CA SER A 27 -10.20 -7.43 15.00
C SER A 27 -10.85 -8.53 14.16
N VAL A 28 -10.54 -8.57 12.87
CA VAL A 28 -10.99 -9.65 11.97
C VAL A 28 -10.43 -11.01 12.43
N GLN A 29 -9.24 -11.04 13.02
CA GLN A 29 -8.65 -12.26 13.56
C GLN A 29 -9.44 -12.82 14.75
N GLU A 30 -9.98 -11.97 15.63
CA GLU A 30 -10.83 -12.45 16.73
C GLU A 30 -12.20 -12.87 16.21
N LEU A 31 -12.77 -12.10 15.28
CA LEU A 31 -14.03 -12.44 14.61
C LEU A 31 -13.95 -13.80 13.90
N ALA A 32 -12.80 -14.15 13.31
CA ALA A 32 -12.58 -15.44 12.67
C ALA A 32 -12.44 -16.63 13.65
N LYS A 33 -12.15 -16.37 14.93
CA LYS A 33 -12.16 -17.41 15.98
C LYS A 33 -13.56 -17.69 16.49
N GLU A 34 -14.46 -16.72 16.39
CA GLU A 34 -15.87 -16.89 16.70
C GLU A 34 -16.52 -17.81 15.66
N SER A 35 -17.44 -18.68 16.09
CA SER A 35 -18.22 -19.53 15.18
C SER A 35 -19.34 -18.74 14.49
N ILE A 36 -18.97 -17.70 13.74
CA ILE A 36 -19.92 -16.85 13.02
C ILE A 36 -20.55 -17.61 11.85
N THR A 37 -21.88 -17.51 11.73
CA THR A 37 -22.66 -18.13 10.64
C THR A 37 -22.83 -17.20 9.45
N ASN A 38 -22.73 -15.89 9.66
CA ASN A 38 -22.88 -14.86 8.64
C ASN A 38 -21.74 -13.84 8.75
N ILE A 39 -21.21 -13.40 7.61
CA ILE A 39 -20.21 -12.32 7.54
C ILE A 39 -20.90 -11.00 7.88
N PRO A 40 -20.35 -10.16 8.79
CA PRO A 40 -20.94 -8.86 9.09
C PRO A 40 -21.09 -8.00 7.84
N LEU A 41 -22.23 -7.32 7.71
CA LEU A 41 -22.58 -6.51 6.53
C LEU A 41 -21.49 -5.51 6.11
N ARG A 42 -20.72 -4.99 7.07
CA ARG A 42 -19.62 -4.05 6.80
C ARG A 42 -18.45 -4.62 5.98
N TYR A 43 -18.35 -5.95 5.86
CA TYR A 43 -17.36 -6.65 5.04
C TYR A 43 -17.98 -7.26 3.78
N VAL A 44 -19.30 -7.12 3.59
CA VAL A 44 -20.00 -7.57 2.41
C VAL A 44 -19.85 -6.48 1.35
N ILE A 45 -19.31 -6.85 0.19
CA ILE A 45 -19.24 -6.00 -0.99
C ILE A 45 -20.52 -6.26 -1.79
N GLU A 46 -21.29 -5.22 -2.07
CA GLU A 46 -22.50 -5.36 -2.90
C GLU A 46 -22.12 -5.64 -4.35
N ASN A 47 -22.94 -6.45 -5.03
CA ASN A 47 -22.69 -6.84 -6.42
C ASN A 47 -22.68 -5.59 -7.31
N GLY A 48 -21.51 -5.24 -7.86
CA GLY A 48 -21.30 -4.04 -8.68
C GLY A 48 -20.19 -3.11 -8.17
N ASP A 49 -19.78 -3.26 -6.91
CA ASP A 49 -18.65 -2.51 -6.33
C ASP A 49 -17.32 -3.26 -6.41
N TRP A 50 -17.32 -4.51 -6.89
CA TRP A 50 -16.08 -5.17 -7.24
C TRP A 50 -15.48 -4.38 -8.40
N PRO A 51 -14.25 -3.85 -8.30
CA PRO A 51 -13.61 -3.27 -9.46
C PRO A 51 -13.58 -4.38 -10.52
N ASP A 52 -14.27 -4.15 -11.64
CA ASP A 52 -14.15 -4.99 -12.82
C ASP A 52 -12.66 -5.29 -12.96
N CYS A 53 -12.30 -6.58 -12.99
CA CYS A 53 -10.91 -6.96 -13.15
C CYS A 53 -10.39 -6.13 -14.32
N PRO A 54 -9.41 -5.23 -14.14
CA PRO A 54 -8.99 -4.36 -15.21
C PRO A 54 -8.23 -5.22 -16.21
N THR A 55 -8.97 -5.92 -17.07
CA THR A 55 -8.46 -6.48 -18.31
C THR A 55 -8.20 -5.29 -19.19
N ASN A 56 -7.06 -4.62 -18.98
CA ASN A 56 -6.45 -3.86 -20.04
C ASN A 56 -5.84 -4.91 -20.98
N PRO A 57 -6.44 -5.17 -22.16
CA PRO A 57 -5.94 -6.20 -23.07
C PRO A 57 -4.54 -5.89 -23.61
N SER A 58 -4.00 -4.68 -23.36
CA SER A 58 -2.66 -4.28 -23.76
C SER A 58 -1.56 -4.62 -22.75
N LEU A 59 -1.88 -4.98 -21.50
CA LEU A 59 -0.88 -5.32 -20.50
C LEU A 59 -0.62 -6.84 -20.53
N PRO A 60 0.65 -7.29 -20.54
CA PRO A 60 0.95 -8.71 -20.43
C PRO A 60 0.32 -9.28 -19.14
N LEU A 61 -0.12 -10.54 -19.15
CA LEU A 61 -0.79 -11.16 -18.00
C LEU A 61 0.12 -11.39 -16.77
N SER A 62 1.43 -11.12 -16.88
CA SER A 62 2.43 -11.38 -15.84
C SER A 62 3.06 -10.10 -15.30
N ILE A 63 3.08 -9.98 -13.97
CA ILE A 63 3.71 -8.86 -13.25
C ILE A 63 5.21 -8.81 -13.61
N PRO A 64 5.77 -7.65 -13.99
CA PRO A 64 7.18 -7.50 -14.30
C PRO A 64 8.06 -7.88 -13.09
N VAL A 65 9.19 -8.54 -13.35
CA VAL A 65 10.18 -8.92 -12.34
C VAL A 65 11.49 -8.21 -12.63
N ILE A 66 11.98 -7.39 -11.70
CA ILE A 66 13.22 -6.62 -11.84
C ILE A 66 14.35 -7.30 -11.08
N ASP A 67 15.44 -7.61 -11.76
CA ASP A 67 16.65 -8.13 -11.14
C ASP A 67 17.55 -6.98 -10.69
N LEU A 68 17.62 -6.75 -9.38
CA LEU A 68 18.38 -5.63 -8.84
C LEU A 68 19.89 -5.80 -9.01
N GLN A 69 20.39 -7.04 -9.05
CA GLN A 69 21.81 -7.30 -9.28
C GLN A 69 22.20 -6.96 -10.71
N ARG A 70 21.38 -7.34 -11.70
CA ARG A 70 21.56 -6.95 -13.12
C ARG A 70 21.43 -5.44 -13.30
N LEU A 71 20.52 -4.79 -12.58
CA LEU A 71 20.34 -3.34 -12.65
C LEU A 71 21.57 -2.58 -12.14
N LEU A 72 22.18 -3.04 -11.05
CA LEU A 72 23.29 -2.34 -10.39
C LEU A 72 24.68 -2.72 -10.94
N HIS A 73 24.85 -3.95 -11.41
CA HIS A 73 26.14 -4.49 -11.85
C HIS A 73 26.16 -4.89 -13.33
N GLY A 74 25.11 -4.53 -14.08
CA GLY A 74 25.06 -4.76 -15.52
C GLY A 74 26.18 -4.01 -16.26
N ASP A 75 26.54 -4.51 -17.43
CA ASP A 75 27.45 -3.78 -18.31
C ASP A 75 26.86 -2.40 -18.60
N SER A 76 27.67 -1.34 -18.46
CA SER A 76 27.34 0.04 -18.82
C SER A 76 26.80 0.23 -20.25
N LYS A 77 26.96 -0.78 -21.12
CA LYS A 77 26.43 -0.82 -22.48
C LYS A 77 25.10 -1.55 -22.61
N ASN A 78 24.64 -2.24 -21.57
CA ASN A 78 23.39 -3.00 -21.55
C ASN A 78 22.39 -2.39 -20.55
N TYR A 79 21.44 -1.62 -21.08
CA TYR A 79 20.39 -0.95 -20.32
C TYR A 79 19.08 -1.78 -20.22
N GLU A 80 19.10 -3.05 -20.61
CA GLU A 80 17.90 -3.90 -20.67
C GLU A 80 17.08 -3.90 -19.37
N GLU A 81 17.76 -4.07 -18.23
CA GLU A 81 17.07 -4.12 -16.92
C GLU A 81 16.56 -2.73 -16.48
N LEU A 82 17.25 -1.66 -16.90
CA LEU A 82 16.81 -0.28 -16.67
C LEU A 82 15.58 0.06 -17.52
N ASP A 83 15.57 -0.32 -18.79
CA ASP A 83 14.43 -0.14 -19.70
C ASP A 83 13.22 -0.94 -19.20
N LYS A 84 13.45 -2.16 -18.71
CA LYS A 84 12.41 -2.98 -18.08
C LYS A 84 11.82 -2.31 -16.84
N LEU A 85 12.66 -1.73 -15.97
CA LEU A 85 12.21 -0.97 -14.81
C LEU A 85 11.40 0.27 -15.25
N HIS A 86 11.88 1.00 -16.25
CA HIS A 86 11.18 2.18 -16.80
C HIS A 86 9.78 1.80 -17.31
N LEU A 87 9.67 0.74 -18.10
CA LEU A 87 8.39 0.25 -18.63
C LEU A 87 7.47 -0.25 -17.51
N ALA A 88 7.99 -0.98 -16.53
CA ALA A 88 7.20 -1.42 -15.37
C ALA A 88 6.63 -0.22 -14.59
N CYS A 89 7.42 0.81 -14.34
CA CYS A 89 6.94 2.03 -13.69
C CYS A 89 5.86 2.75 -14.51
N LYS A 90 6.04 2.84 -15.84
CA LYS A 90 5.16 3.60 -16.73
C LYS A 90 3.84 2.90 -17.04
N GLU A 91 3.90 1.60 -17.30
CA GLU A 91 2.77 0.82 -17.81
C GLU A 91 2.04 0.05 -16.70
N TRP A 92 2.77 -0.41 -15.68
CA TRP A 92 2.19 -1.20 -14.59
C TRP A 92 1.99 -0.40 -13.31
N GLY A 93 2.96 0.44 -12.93
CA GLY A 93 3.02 1.04 -11.59
C GLY A 93 3.28 0.01 -10.48
N PHE A 94 3.55 -1.25 -10.83
CA PHE A 94 3.81 -2.35 -9.90
C PHE A 94 4.75 -3.39 -10.54
N PHE A 95 5.67 -3.94 -9.75
CA PHE A 95 6.62 -4.98 -10.18
C PHE A 95 7.18 -5.72 -8.97
N GLN A 96 7.72 -6.91 -9.20
CA GLN A 96 8.47 -7.68 -8.21
C GLN A 96 9.97 -7.37 -8.36
N VAL A 97 10.73 -7.51 -7.27
CA VAL A 97 12.19 -7.38 -7.31
C VAL A 97 12.82 -8.68 -6.83
N VAL A 98 13.84 -9.15 -7.56
CA VAL A 98 14.67 -10.32 -7.20
C VAL A 98 16.13 -9.90 -7.10
N ASN A 99 16.95 -10.76 -6.50
CA ASN A 99 18.38 -10.49 -6.28
C ASN A 99 18.64 -9.13 -5.59
N HIS A 100 17.74 -8.74 -4.69
CA HIS A 100 17.76 -7.45 -3.98
C HIS A 100 18.82 -7.35 -2.88
N GLY A 101 19.59 -8.41 -2.63
CA GLY A 101 20.69 -8.44 -1.64
C GLY A 101 20.25 -8.53 -0.17
N VAL A 102 18.95 -8.57 0.11
CA VAL A 102 18.43 -8.84 1.47
C VAL A 102 18.56 -10.33 1.74
N SER A 103 19.14 -10.71 2.87
CA SER A 103 19.36 -12.12 3.20
C SER A 103 18.03 -12.86 3.38
N THR A 104 17.98 -14.09 2.87
CA THR A 104 16.81 -14.97 3.03
C THR A 104 16.55 -15.29 4.49
N SER A 105 17.61 -15.49 5.29
CA SER A 105 17.50 -15.72 6.74
C SER A 105 16.86 -14.55 7.49
N LEU A 106 17.12 -13.30 7.07
CA LEU A 106 16.47 -12.13 7.65
C LEU A 106 14.99 -12.09 7.30
N LEU A 107 14.64 -12.37 6.04
CA LEU A 107 13.24 -12.43 5.60
C LEU A 107 12.47 -13.54 6.34
N GLU A 108 13.05 -14.73 6.48
CA GLU A 108 12.48 -15.83 7.25
C GLU A 108 12.25 -15.44 8.71
N THR A 109 13.26 -14.86 9.35
CA THR A 109 13.16 -14.36 10.74
C THR A 109 12.06 -13.31 10.86
N PHE A 110 12.02 -12.34 9.95
CA PHE A 110 11.00 -11.30 9.94
C PHE A 110 9.58 -11.90 9.82
N MET A 111 9.38 -12.85 8.92
CA MET A 111 8.09 -13.52 8.73
C MET A 111 7.67 -14.32 9.99
N ILE A 112 8.63 -14.97 10.65
CA ILE A 112 8.40 -15.65 11.94
C ILE A 112 7.98 -14.65 13.00
N GLU A 113 8.71 -13.54 13.16
CA GLU A 113 8.43 -12.54 14.19
C GLU A 113 7.08 -11.83 13.97
N VAL A 114 6.75 -11.44 12.72
CA VAL A 114 5.43 -10.89 12.38
C VAL A 114 4.33 -11.89 12.72
N THR A 115 4.52 -13.16 12.38
CA THR A 115 3.55 -14.21 12.68
C THR A 115 3.39 -14.43 14.18
N ASN A 116 4.49 -14.44 14.94
CA ASN A 116 4.49 -14.56 16.39
C ASN A 116 3.77 -13.39 17.04
N PHE A 117 4.04 -12.17 16.57
CA PHE A 117 3.35 -10.96 17.00
C PHE A 117 1.85 -11.05 16.77
N LEU A 118 1.40 -11.42 15.56
CA LEU A 118 -0.03 -11.53 15.26
C LEU A 118 -0.73 -12.63 16.08
N LYS A 119 -0.01 -13.67 16.50
CA LYS A 119 -0.50 -14.73 17.40
C LYS A 119 -0.64 -14.29 18.86
N LEU A 120 -0.07 -13.16 19.27
CA LEU A 120 -0.22 -12.66 20.64
C LEU A 120 -1.70 -12.33 20.96
N PRO A 121 -2.10 -12.42 22.24
CA PRO A 121 -3.40 -11.91 22.70
C PRO A 121 -3.59 -10.43 22.37
N MET A 122 -4.84 -10.03 22.13
CA MET A 122 -5.18 -8.65 21.74
C MET A 122 -4.74 -7.62 22.78
N GLU A 123 -4.77 -7.97 24.07
CA GLU A 123 -4.35 -7.11 25.18
C GLU A 123 -2.87 -6.77 25.11
N LYS A 124 -2.05 -7.69 24.59
CA LYS A 124 -0.63 -7.44 24.37
C LYS A 124 -0.40 -6.64 23.09
N LYS A 125 -1.11 -6.96 22.00
CA LYS A 125 -0.99 -6.23 20.72
C LYS A 125 -1.40 -4.77 20.83
N LYS A 126 -2.41 -4.44 21.65
CA LYS A 126 -2.88 -3.05 21.86
C LYS A 126 -1.96 -2.17 22.73
N LYS A 127 -0.91 -2.74 23.32
CA LYS A 127 0.06 -2.01 24.16
C LYS A 127 1.32 -1.58 23.41
N LEU A 128 1.45 -2.01 22.15
CA LEU A 128 2.54 -1.68 21.23
C LEU A 128 2.03 -0.64 20.24
#